data_AF-A0A0X8JJ10-F1
#
_entry.id   AF-A0A0X8JJ10-F1
#
_cell.length_a   1.000
_cell.length_b   1.000
_cell.length_c   1.000
_cell.angle_alpha   90.00
_cell.angle_beta   90.00
_cell.angle_gamma   90.00
#
_symmetry.space_group_name_H-M   'P 1'
#
loop_
_entity.id
_entity.type
_entity.pdbx_description
1 polymer ?
#
loop_
_entity_poly.entity_id
_entity_poly.type
_entity_poly.pdbx_seq_one_letter_code
_entity_poly.pdbx_strand_id
1 'polypeptide(L)'
;MQLCDRATLRVDYSISLDSNTTSYLWPYINSDRIGAVDLVEVLEFISRDDVFVDPIPFFMENAPRLLDLSNSTQIFNRVKGYEILRNLDPALLKKGIIRTALTEDEIIAKTQSLISDFYVRLTQDDTLGTIIFRRDFKLCQILKMVSIQFGMPNKTIADKLSSFFEFCNNEMATFDWRAIAIAKEYFSKGQNFSFFGKIQKGRKGLFEALNGMAWDMLHVMQLEESITIKPEEKADYFLPALLTFDQGLSDMMDLHPLKAIAFSKDDKRPIPFYAKNPLEIISDDEKIHNDFHQRYYSLSARIKREKRRESFRDNIGQLKTSLLEEVERFSGVRSTIL
;
A
#
# COMPACT_ATOMS: atom_id res chain seq x y z
N MET A 1 -6.71 18.64 -46.07
CA MET A 1 -5.97 18.10 -44.91
C MET A 1 -6.88 18.25 -43.71
N GLN A 2 -7.58 17.17 -43.35
CA GLN A 2 -8.63 17.16 -42.34
C GLN A 2 -7.95 17.16 -40.97
N LEU A 3 -8.21 18.19 -40.16
CA LEU A 3 -7.73 18.30 -38.78
C LEU A 3 -8.22 17.05 -38.03
N CYS A 4 -7.31 16.30 -37.41
CA CYS A 4 -7.67 15.23 -36.50
C CYS A 4 -8.62 15.80 -35.43
N ASP A 5 -9.83 15.26 -35.34
CA ASP A 5 -10.77 15.60 -34.29
C ASP A 5 -10.09 15.44 -32.92
N ARG A 6 -10.16 16.47 -32.08
CA ARG A 6 -9.66 16.40 -30.71
C ARG A 6 -10.57 15.46 -29.93
N ALA A 7 -10.02 14.33 -29.48
CA ALA A 7 -10.70 13.47 -28.51
C ALA A 7 -10.67 14.15 -27.13
N THR A 8 -11.83 14.31 -26.50
CA THR A 8 -11.94 14.75 -25.11
C THR A 8 -11.94 13.51 -24.22
N LEU A 9 -10.90 13.36 -23.40
CA LEU A 9 -10.82 12.30 -22.39
C LEU A 9 -11.33 12.85 -21.06
N ARG A 10 -12.26 12.13 -20.43
CA ARG A 10 -12.76 12.41 -19.09
C ARG A 10 -11.97 11.58 -18.10
N VAL A 11 -11.30 12.22 -17.17
CA VAL A 11 -10.50 11.53 -16.16
C VAL A 11 -11.11 11.81 -14.80
N ASP A 12 -11.39 10.73 -14.07
CA ASP A 12 -11.80 10.74 -12.68
C ASP A 12 -10.56 10.59 -11.78
N TYR A 13 -10.58 11.20 -10.60
CA TYR A 13 -9.45 11.23 -9.68
C TYR A 13 -9.91 11.02 -8.25
N SER A 14 -9.18 10.20 -7.50
CA SER A 14 -9.32 10.16 -6.04
C SER A 14 -7.99 10.38 -5.36
N ILE A 15 -8.07 10.83 -4.12
CA ILE A 15 -6.94 10.97 -3.22
C ILE A 15 -7.27 10.19 -1.96
N SER A 16 -6.67 9.02 -1.84
CA SER A 16 -6.68 8.27 -0.61
C SER A 16 -5.79 8.99 0.41
N LEU A 17 -6.24 9.07 1.66
CA LEU A 17 -5.36 9.44 2.77
C LEU A 17 -4.91 8.16 3.46
N ASP A 18 -3.62 8.03 3.74
CA ASP A 18 -3.18 6.97 4.65
C ASP A 18 -3.71 7.21 6.08
N SER A 19 -3.74 6.16 6.90
CA SER A 19 -4.25 6.25 8.27
C SER A 19 -3.48 7.25 9.15
N ASN A 20 -2.20 7.49 8.84
CA ASN A 20 -1.36 8.42 9.58
C ASN A 20 -1.71 9.87 9.25
N THR A 21 -2.03 10.15 8.00
CA THR A 21 -2.40 11.45 7.45
C THR A 21 -3.70 11.92 8.08
N THR A 22 -4.73 11.08 8.14
CA THR A 22 -5.97 11.44 8.84
C THR A 22 -5.73 11.70 10.32
N SER A 23 -4.84 10.94 10.95
CA SER A 23 -4.44 11.20 12.34
C SER A 23 -3.69 12.52 12.52
N TYR A 24 -2.88 12.90 11.54
CA TYR A 24 -2.15 14.16 11.50
C TYR A 24 -3.09 15.36 11.28
N LEU A 25 -4.11 15.21 10.45
CA LEU A 25 -5.09 16.26 10.14
C LEU A 25 -6.16 16.43 11.24
N TRP A 26 -6.45 15.37 12.01
CA TRP A 26 -7.51 15.37 13.03
C TRP A 26 -7.46 16.53 14.07
N PRO A 27 -6.29 16.92 14.63
CA PRO A 27 -6.21 18.05 15.55
C PRO A 27 -6.61 19.39 14.92
N TYR A 28 -6.47 19.52 13.61
CA TYR A 28 -6.80 20.73 12.86
C TYR A 28 -8.29 20.79 12.50
N ILE A 29 -8.92 19.64 12.27
CA ILE A 29 -10.38 19.55 12.09
C ILE A 29 -11.14 20.02 13.35
N ASN A 30 -10.54 19.81 14.53
CA ASN A 30 -11.13 20.16 15.81
C ASN A 30 -10.60 21.48 16.40
N SER A 31 -9.82 22.25 15.63
CA SER A 31 -9.33 23.55 16.06
C SER A 31 -9.73 24.64 15.08
N ASP A 32 -10.16 25.80 15.59
CA ASP A 32 -10.62 26.92 14.75
C ASP A 32 -9.46 27.62 14.00
N ARG A 33 -8.25 27.05 13.93
CA ARG A 33 -7.06 27.73 13.38
C ARG A 33 -6.11 26.78 12.65
N ILE A 34 -5.65 27.23 11.47
CA ILE A 34 -4.54 26.61 10.74
C ILE A 34 -3.21 27.04 11.39
N GLY A 35 -2.46 26.07 11.93
CA GLY A 35 -1.19 26.34 12.63
C GLY A 35 0.07 26.26 11.76
N ALA A 36 0.02 25.60 10.60
CA ALA A 36 1.19 25.38 9.74
C ALA A 36 0.87 25.71 8.27
N VAL A 37 1.82 26.37 7.58
CA VAL A 37 1.69 26.82 6.18
C VAL A 37 1.51 25.65 5.23
N ASP A 38 2.25 24.55 5.43
CA ASP A 38 2.23 23.36 4.57
C ASP A 38 0.87 22.62 4.61
N LEU A 39 0.08 22.83 5.66
CA LEU A 39 -1.28 22.28 5.76
C LEU A 39 -2.30 23.06 4.94
N VAL A 40 -2.06 24.36 4.68
CA VAL A 40 -2.99 25.18 3.90
C VAL A 40 -3.09 24.63 2.49
N GLU A 41 -1.96 24.36 1.84
CA GLU A 41 -1.92 23.82 0.47
C GLU A 41 -2.64 22.48 0.38
N VAL A 42 -2.40 21.57 1.33
CA VAL A 42 -3.08 20.26 1.38
C VAL A 42 -4.59 20.44 1.56
N LEU A 43 -5.03 21.29 2.50
CA LEU A 43 -6.44 21.53 2.77
C LEU A 43 -7.14 22.22 1.58
N GLU A 44 -6.46 23.16 0.93
CA GLU A 44 -6.96 23.83 -0.27
C GLU A 44 -7.10 22.85 -1.43
N PHE A 45 -6.15 21.93 -1.57
CA PHE A 45 -6.21 20.91 -2.60
C PHE A 45 -7.35 19.92 -2.38
N ILE A 46 -7.48 19.36 -1.17
CA ILE A 46 -8.52 18.34 -0.89
C ILE A 46 -9.95 18.92 -0.80
N SER A 47 -10.09 20.24 -0.62
CA SER A 47 -11.40 20.91 -0.54
C SER A 47 -11.97 21.30 -1.91
N ARG A 48 -11.26 21.01 -3.01
CA ARG A 48 -11.76 21.28 -4.36
C ARG A 48 -12.90 20.33 -4.71
N ASP A 49 -13.92 20.85 -5.39
CA ASP A 49 -15.09 20.06 -5.83
C ASP A 49 -14.73 18.92 -6.81
N ASP A 50 -13.57 19.02 -7.47
CA ASP A 50 -13.07 18.02 -8.43
C ASP A 50 -12.09 17.02 -7.81
N VAL A 51 -11.93 17.02 -6.48
CA VAL A 51 -11.04 16.11 -5.75
C VAL A 51 -11.86 15.22 -4.81
N PHE A 52 -11.83 13.90 -5.07
CA PHE A 52 -12.50 12.94 -4.19
C PHE A 52 -11.54 12.39 -3.13
N VAL A 53 -11.70 12.81 -1.87
CA VAL A 53 -10.95 12.23 -0.75
C VAL A 53 -11.56 10.90 -0.34
N ASP A 54 -10.81 9.81 -0.36
CA ASP A 54 -11.33 8.48 0.00
C ASP A 54 -10.64 7.85 1.23
N PRO A 55 -11.40 7.09 2.06
CA PRO A 55 -10.89 6.41 3.24
C PRO A 55 -10.46 4.95 2.98
N ILE A 56 -10.18 4.56 1.73
CA ILE A 56 -9.94 3.15 1.38
C ILE A 56 -8.78 2.54 2.20
N PRO A 57 -7.61 3.20 2.37
CA PRO A 57 -6.52 2.66 3.17
C PRO A 57 -6.93 2.35 4.61
N PHE A 58 -7.62 3.31 5.24
CA PHE A 58 -8.12 3.17 6.61
C PHE A 58 -9.12 2.02 6.75
N PHE A 59 -10.04 1.88 5.79
CA PHE A 59 -11.01 0.80 5.80
C PHE A 59 -10.36 -0.56 5.62
N MET A 60 -9.37 -0.69 4.72
CA MET A 60 -8.63 -1.94 4.54
C MET A 60 -7.88 -2.34 5.82
N GLU A 61 -7.19 -1.39 6.45
CA GLU A 61 -6.45 -1.63 7.70
C GLU A 61 -7.34 -2.05 8.87
N ASN A 62 -8.54 -1.46 8.95
CA ASN A 62 -9.48 -1.69 10.04
C ASN A 62 -10.59 -2.70 9.67
N ALA A 63 -10.53 -3.34 8.50
CA ALA A 63 -11.52 -4.32 8.07
C ALA A 63 -11.78 -5.43 9.12
N PRO A 64 -10.76 -6.04 9.76
CA PRO A 64 -11.02 -7.02 10.82
C PRO A 64 -11.67 -6.41 12.07
N ARG A 65 -11.37 -5.14 12.39
CA ARG A 65 -11.87 -4.45 13.58
C ARG A 65 -13.28 -3.93 13.43
N LEU A 66 -13.72 -3.67 12.20
CA LEU A 66 -15.08 -3.25 11.88
C LEU A 66 -16.15 -4.28 12.26
N LEU A 67 -15.78 -5.56 12.30
CA LEU A 67 -16.65 -6.64 12.74
C LEU A 67 -16.73 -6.78 14.27
N ASP A 68 -15.87 -6.05 15.00
CA ASP A 68 -15.86 -6.01 16.46
C ASP A 68 -16.50 -4.71 16.96
N LEU A 69 -17.70 -4.84 17.55
CA LEU A 69 -18.50 -3.73 18.06
C LEU A 69 -17.76 -2.89 19.12
N SER A 70 -16.76 -3.44 19.81
CA SER A 70 -15.98 -2.69 20.81
C SER A 70 -15.18 -1.53 20.21
N ASN A 71 -14.88 -1.59 18.90
CA ASN A 71 -14.12 -0.56 18.19
C ASN A 71 -15.01 0.48 17.47
N SER A 72 -16.33 0.29 17.48
CA SER A 72 -17.29 1.05 16.67
C SER A 72 -17.17 2.56 16.83
N THR A 73 -17.07 3.08 18.07
CA THR A 73 -16.93 4.51 18.33
C THR A 73 -15.64 5.11 17.77
N GLN A 74 -14.51 4.40 17.93
CA GLN A 74 -13.22 4.88 17.42
C GLN A 74 -13.22 4.93 15.90
N ILE A 75 -13.73 3.87 15.26
CA ILE A 75 -13.82 3.79 13.81
C ILE A 75 -14.77 4.87 13.28
N PHE A 76 -15.94 5.05 13.90
CA PHE A 76 -16.90 6.09 13.54
C PHE A 76 -16.26 7.47 13.55
N ASN A 77 -15.56 7.84 14.63
CA ASN A 77 -14.92 9.14 14.73
C ASN A 77 -13.84 9.35 13.67
N ARG A 78 -13.08 8.30 13.31
CA ARG A 78 -12.08 8.38 12.25
C ARG A 78 -12.73 8.59 10.88
N VAL A 79 -13.76 7.81 10.54
CA VAL A 79 -14.49 7.96 9.27
C VAL A 79 -15.19 9.32 9.20
N LYS A 80 -15.74 9.81 10.31
CA LYS A 80 -16.30 11.17 10.42
C LYS A 80 -15.27 12.23 10.02
N GLY A 81 -14.00 12.04 10.38
CA GLY A 81 -12.91 12.93 9.97
C GLY A 81 -12.72 13.00 8.47
N TYR A 82 -12.78 11.86 7.78
CA TYR A 82 -12.75 11.82 6.32
C TYR A 82 -13.94 12.57 5.71
N GLU A 83 -15.15 12.39 6.25
CA GLU A 83 -16.32 13.11 5.77
C GLU A 83 -16.22 14.62 6.00
N ILE A 84 -15.63 15.07 7.11
CA ILE A 84 -15.38 16.50 7.33
C ILE A 84 -14.37 17.03 6.31
N LEU A 85 -13.25 16.32 6.10
CA LEU A 85 -12.20 16.73 5.15
C LEU A 85 -12.70 16.79 3.71
N ARG A 86 -13.54 15.83 3.30
CA ARG A 86 -14.14 15.79 1.95
C ARG A 86 -15.14 16.93 1.72
N ASN A 87 -15.78 17.43 2.77
CA ASN A 87 -16.84 18.42 2.67
C ASN A 87 -16.46 19.76 3.30
N LEU A 88 -15.17 20.12 3.30
CA LEU A 88 -14.69 21.43 3.76
C LEU A 88 -15.34 22.57 2.95
N ASP A 89 -15.65 23.68 3.61
CA ASP A 89 -16.14 24.89 2.95
C ASP A 89 -14.94 25.70 2.40
N PRO A 90 -14.78 25.82 1.07
CA PRO A 90 -13.63 26.53 0.49
C PRO A 90 -13.62 28.02 0.82
N ALA A 91 -14.79 28.63 1.06
CA ALA A 91 -14.89 30.05 1.41
C ALA A 91 -14.48 30.32 2.86
N LEU A 92 -14.75 29.38 3.77
CA LEU A 92 -14.25 29.43 5.15
C LEU A 92 -12.76 29.10 5.22
N LEU A 93 -12.30 28.14 4.41
CA LEU A 93 -10.89 27.77 4.36
C LEU A 93 -10.00 28.95 3.93
N LYS A 94 -10.44 29.74 2.94
CA LYS A 94 -9.77 31.00 2.52
C LYS A 94 -9.61 32.03 3.65
N LYS A 95 -10.41 31.91 4.72
CA LYS A 95 -10.34 32.75 5.92
C LYS A 95 -9.53 32.10 7.05
N GLY A 96 -8.90 30.96 6.78
CA GLY A 96 -8.15 30.17 7.76
C GLY A 96 -9.02 29.35 8.71
N ILE A 97 -10.29 29.10 8.36
CA ILE A 97 -11.24 28.36 9.19
C ILE A 97 -11.48 26.98 8.57
N ILE A 98 -11.10 25.92 9.29
CA ILE A 98 -11.33 24.54 8.87
C ILE A 98 -12.71 24.11 9.35
N ARG A 99 -13.70 24.16 8.47
CA ARG A 99 -15.07 23.75 8.78
C ARG A 99 -15.75 23.18 7.55
N THR A 100 -16.62 22.21 7.76
CA THR A 100 -17.46 21.66 6.69
C THR A 100 -18.64 22.57 6.37
N ALA A 101 -19.08 22.56 5.11
CA ALA A 101 -20.32 23.21 4.67
C ALA A 101 -21.59 22.46 5.17
N LEU A 102 -21.44 21.22 5.63
CA LEU A 102 -22.52 20.36 6.06
C LEU A 102 -22.86 20.53 7.54
N THR A 103 -24.10 20.23 7.89
CA THR A 103 -24.55 20.10 9.28
C THR A 103 -23.98 18.85 9.94
N GLU A 104 -23.97 18.83 11.28
CA GLU A 104 -23.54 17.67 12.06
C GLU A 104 -24.36 16.41 11.73
N ASP A 105 -25.68 16.56 11.58
CA ASP A 105 -26.57 15.43 11.24
C ASP A 105 -26.28 14.87 9.83
N GLU A 106 -25.99 15.73 8.85
CA GLU A 106 -25.61 15.30 7.50
C GLU A 106 -24.27 14.56 7.51
N ILE A 107 -23.29 15.04 8.28
CA ILE A 107 -22.00 14.37 8.46
C ILE A 107 -22.18 13.01 9.14
N ILE A 108 -22.99 12.92 10.19
CA ILE A 108 -23.30 11.66 10.86
C ILE A 108 -23.95 10.68 9.88
N ALA A 109 -24.97 11.12 9.13
CA ALA A 109 -25.67 10.28 8.16
C ALA A 109 -24.73 9.74 7.07
N LYS A 110 -23.87 10.61 6.50
CA LYS A 110 -22.84 10.20 5.51
C LYS A 110 -21.84 9.20 6.10
N THR A 111 -21.36 9.46 7.32
CA THR A 111 -20.43 8.59 8.04
C THR A 111 -21.03 7.20 8.26
N GLN A 112 -22.29 7.13 8.72
CA GLN A 112 -23.01 5.88 8.93
C GLN A 112 -23.19 5.11 7.62
N SER A 113 -23.65 5.79 6.56
CA SER A 113 -23.83 5.18 5.24
C SER A 113 -22.53 4.55 4.74
N LEU A 114 -21.41 5.28 4.83
CA LEU A 114 -20.13 4.81 4.34
C LEU A 114 -19.63 3.57 5.10
N ILE A 115 -19.78 3.56 6.44
CA ILE A 115 -19.42 2.40 7.28
C ILE A 115 -20.32 1.21 6.95
N SER A 116 -21.63 1.42 6.81
CA SER A 116 -22.59 0.38 6.45
C SER A 116 -22.27 -0.24 5.09
N ASP A 117 -21.99 0.57 4.07
CA ASP A 117 -21.65 0.09 2.72
C ASP A 117 -20.36 -0.75 2.73
N PHE A 118 -19.37 -0.38 3.54
CA PHE A 118 -18.15 -1.15 3.67
C PHE A 118 -18.38 -2.44 4.49
N TYR A 119 -19.17 -2.39 5.56
CA TYR A 119 -19.55 -3.57 6.35
C TYR A 119 -20.30 -4.62 5.50
N VAL A 120 -21.25 -4.17 4.67
CA VAL A 120 -21.98 -5.03 3.74
C VAL A 120 -21.02 -5.73 2.79
N ARG A 121 -20.06 -5.00 2.21
CA ARG A 121 -19.00 -5.61 1.38
C ARG A 121 -18.22 -6.67 2.14
N LEU A 122 -17.71 -6.36 3.33
CA LEU A 122 -16.94 -7.31 4.14
C LEU A 122 -17.69 -8.61 4.50
N THR A 123 -19.02 -8.58 4.53
CA THR A 123 -19.85 -9.71 4.99
C THR A 123 -20.52 -10.49 3.86
N GLN A 124 -20.69 -9.90 2.67
CA GLN A 124 -21.37 -10.55 1.55
C GLN A 124 -20.42 -11.30 0.61
N ASP A 125 -19.13 -10.99 0.62
CA ASP A 125 -18.11 -11.64 -0.22
C ASP A 125 -16.84 -12.00 0.59
N ASP A 126 -15.86 -12.62 -0.06
CA ASP A 126 -14.56 -12.92 0.55
C ASP A 126 -13.59 -11.71 0.55
N THR A 127 -14.13 -10.47 0.62
CA THR A 127 -13.30 -9.25 0.67
C THR A 127 -12.39 -9.27 1.89
N LEU A 128 -12.88 -9.67 3.07
CA LEU A 128 -12.05 -9.72 4.27
C LEU A 128 -10.89 -10.71 4.11
N GLY A 129 -11.16 -11.94 3.63
CA GLY A 129 -10.13 -12.94 3.38
C GLY A 129 -9.11 -12.47 2.34
N THR A 130 -9.57 -11.79 1.29
CA THR A 130 -8.72 -11.19 0.26
C THR A 130 -7.83 -10.08 0.82
N ILE A 131 -8.37 -9.16 1.63
CA ILE A 131 -7.59 -8.10 2.28
C ILE A 131 -6.51 -8.70 3.19
N ILE A 132 -6.90 -9.67 4.04
CA ILE A 132 -5.99 -10.35 4.97
C ILE A 132 -4.87 -11.06 4.19
N PHE A 133 -5.22 -11.81 3.15
CA PHE A 133 -4.25 -12.51 2.31
C PHE A 133 -3.25 -11.54 1.67
N ARG A 134 -3.73 -10.44 1.07
CA ARG A 134 -2.86 -9.47 0.38
C ARG A 134 -1.91 -8.77 1.35
N ARG A 135 -2.37 -8.46 2.56
CA ARG A 135 -1.54 -7.89 3.63
C ARG A 135 -0.50 -8.90 4.13
N ASP A 136 -0.92 -10.13 4.40
CA ASP A 136 -0.02 -11.20 4.85
C ASP A 136 1.04 -11.53 3.78
N PHE A 137 0.70 -11.42 2.50
CA PHE A 137 1.62 -11.57 1.38
C PHE A 137 2.76 -10.54 1.42
N LYS A 138 2.42 -9.26 1.61
CA LYS A 138 3.41 -8.18 1.76
C LYS A 138 4.23 -8.33 3.04
N LEU A 139 3.57 -8.73 4.13
CA LEU A 139 4.25 -8.97 5.41
C LEU A 139 5.29 -10.09 5.30
N CYS A 140 4.98 -11.20 4.61
CA CYS A 140 5.95 -12.29 4.41
C CYS A 140 7.21 -11.81 3.65
N GLN A 141 7.05 -10.93 2.65
CA GLN A 141 8.18 -10.34 1.93
C GLN A 141 9.06 -9.51 2.87
N ILE A 142 8.44 -8.61 3.64
CA ILE A 142 9.13 -7.73 4.59
C ILE A 142 9.84 -8.56 5.67
N LEU A 143 9.16 -9.54 6.27
CA LEU A 143 9.74 -10.42 7.28
C LEU A 143 10.96 -11.14 6.74
N LYS A 144 10.90 -11.66 5.49
CA LYS A 144 12.06 -12.32 4.89
C LYS A 144 13.21 -11.36 4.61
N MET A 145 12.94 -10.14 4.14
CA MET A 145 13.98 -9.12 3.97
C MET A 145 14.67 -8.83 5.31
N VAL A 146 13.90 -8.68 6.39
CA VAL A 146 14.45 -8.42 7.73
C VAL A 146 15.23 -9.61 8.26
N SER A 147 14.72 -10.84 8.10
CA SER A 147 15.41 -12.04 8.57
C SER A 147 16.76 -12.22 7.87
N ILE A 148 16.82 -12.01 6.55
CA ILE A 148 18.06 -12.04 5.77
C ILE A 148 19.03 -10.94 6.26
N GLN A 149 18.56 -9.69 6.40
CA GLN A 149 19.43 -8.59 6.83
C GLN A 149 20.00 -8.81 8.23
N PHE A 150 19.20 -9.36 9.15
CA PHE A 150 19.60 -9.60 10.53
C PHE A 150 20.41 -10.89 10.73
N GLY A 151 20.11 -11.94 9.97
CA GLY A 151 20.76 -13.24 10.06
C GLY A 151 22.03 -13.37 9.22
N MET A 152 22.20 -12.51 8.20
CA MET A 152 23.33 -12.56 7.27
C MET A 152 24.07 -11.20 7.18
N PRO A 153 24.50 -10.58 8.29
CA PRO A 153 25.04 -9.21 8.26
C PRO A 153 26.30 -9.06 7.40
N ASN A 154 27.14 -10.09 7.34
CA ASN A 154 28.43 -10.08 6.64
C ASN A 154 28.37 -10.61 5.20
N LYS A 155 27.17 -10.93 4.70
CA LYS A 155 26.98 -11.44 3.33
C LYS A 155 26.84 -10.29 2.35
N THR A 156 27.28 -10.56 1.11
CA THR A 156 27.19 -9.56 0.04
C THR A 156 25.73 -9.26 -0.31
N ILE A 157 25.48 -8.12 -0.96
CA ILE A 157 24.14 -7.78 -1.47
C ILE A 157 23.65 -8.87 -2.43
N ALA A 158 24.53 -9.41 -3.27
CA ALA A 158 24.20 -10.48 -4.21
C ALA A 158 23.78 -11.77 -3.49
N ASP A 159 24.48 -12.17 -2.41
CA ASP A 159 24.11 -13.33 -1.61
C ASP A 159 22.71 -13.15 -0.97
N LYS A 160 22.46 -11.98 -0.38
CA LYS A 160 21.17 -11.65 0.25
C LYS A 160 20.03 -11.64 -0.76
N LEU A 161 20.25 -11.04 -1.93
CA LEU A 161 19.27 -11.05 -3.03
C LEU A 161 19.01 -12.46 -3.54
N SER A 162 20.04 -13.28 -3.70
CA SER A 162 19.90 -14.69 -4.09
C SER A 162 19.03 -15.45 -3.09
N SER A 163 19.25 -15.26 -1.78
CA SER A 163 18.38 -15.83 -0.74
C SER A 163 16.93 -15.35 -0.84
N PHE A 164 16.71 -14.07 -1.15
CA PHE A 164 15.37 -13.53 -1.34
C PHE A 164 14.68 -14.07 -2.61
N PHE A 165 15.42 -14.26 -3.70
CA PHE A 165 14.88 -14.88 -4.92
C PHE A 165 14.47 -16.33 -4.72
N GLU A 166 15.27 -17.10 -3.99
CA GLU A 166 14.91 -18.46 -3.62
C GLU A 166 13.63 -18.51 -2.79
N PHE A 167 13.48 -17.61 -1.82
CA PHE A 167 12.24 -17.47 -1.05
C PHE A 167 11.04 -17.14 -1.95
N CYS A 168 11.15 -16.11 -2.80
CA CYS A 168 10.08 -15.75 -3.73
C CYS A 168 9.67 -16.91 -4.65
N ASN A 169 10.66 -17.66 -5.16
CA ASN A 169 10.41 -18.76 -6.09
C ASN A 169 9.85 -20.03 -5.43
N ASN A 170 10.39 -20.41 -4.27
CA ASN A 170 10.12 -21.70 -3.64
C ASN A 170 8.97 -21.61 -2.64
N GLU A 171 8.91 -20.53 -1.85
CA GLU A 171 7.97 -20.38 -0.74
C GLU A 171 6.76 -19.52 -1.15
N MET A 172 6.97 -18.35 -1.79
CA MET A 172 5.86 -17.49 -2.24
C MET A 172 5.28 -17.88 -3.60
N ALA A 173 5.97 -18.73 -4.36
CA ALA A 173 5.60 -19.12 -5.72
C ALA A 173 5.30 -17.93 -6.67
N THR A 174 5.94 -16.78 -6.46
CA THR A 174 5.77 -15.60 -7.33
C THR A 174 6.91 -14.59 -7.14
N PHE A 175 7.10 -13.73 -8.14
CA PHE A 175 8.03 -12.61 -8.07
C PHE A 175 7.26 -11.30 -8.07
N ASP A 176 7.55 -10.48 -7.06
CA ASP A 176 7.09 -9.11 -6.95
C ASP A 176 8.30 -8.21 -7.17
N TRP A 177 8.37 -7.59 -8.35
CA TRP A 177 9.54 -6.82 -8.75
C TRP A 177 9.72 -5.54 -7.93
N ARG A 178 8.62 -4.94 -7.43
CA ARG A 178 8.69 -3.81 -6.51
C ARG A 178 9.30 -4.26 -5.18
N ALA A 179 8.85 -5.39 -4.63
CA ALA A 179 9.45 -5.96 -3.42
C ALA A 179 10.93 -6.32 -3.59
N ILE A 180 11.34 -6.79 -4.77
CA ILE A 180 12.75 -7.06 -5.08
C ILE A 180 13.58 -5.77 -5.11
N ALA A 181 13.05 -4.69 -5.70
CA ALA A 181 13.71 -3.38 -5.70
C ALA A 181 13.95 -2.90 -4.25
N ILE A 182 12.90 -2.99 -3.43
CA ILE A 182 12.93 -2.63 -2.00
C ILE A 182 13.95 -3.48 -1.24
N ALA A 183 13.99 -4.80 -1.50
CA ALA A 183 14.96 -5.70 -0.88
C ALA A 183 16.39 -5.32 -1.22
N LYS A 184 16.71 -5.04 -2.50
CA LYS A 184 18.05 -4.59 -2.91
C LYS A 184 18.46 -3.32 -2.18
N GLU A 185 17.57 -2.34 -2.15
CA GLU A 185 17.85 -1.05 -1.50
C GLU A 185 18.09 -1.23 0.00
N TYR A 186 17.25 -2.03 0.67
CA TYR A 186 17.41 -2.35 2.09
C TYR A 186 18.69 -3.15 2.38
N PHE A 187 19.04 -4.14 1.56
CA PHE A 187 20.29 -4.89 1.74
C PHE A 187 21.54 -4.03 1.55
N SER A 188 21.45 -3.01 0.70
CA SER A 188 22.53 -2.06 0.46
C SER A 188 22.65 -1.01 1.56
N LYS A 189 21.55 -0.40 1.99
CA LYS A 189 21.55 0.76 2.89
C LYS A 189 21.21 0.41 4.35
N GLY A 190 20.62 -0.75 4.60
CA GLY A 190 20.07 -1.12 5.90
C GLY A 190 19.09 -0.06 6.40
N GLN A 191 19.30 0.40 7.63
CA GLN A 191 18.48 1.42 8.28
C GLN A 191 18.67 2.83 7.70
N ASN A 192 19.66 3.04 6.82
CA ASN A 192 19.79 4.32 6.08
C ASN A 192 18.79 4.41 4.91
N PHE A 193 18.06 3.33 4.61
CA PHE A 193 16.86 3.42 3.79
C PHE A 193 15.69 3.79 4.70
N SER A 194 15.15 5.00 4.53
CA SER A 194 14.12 5.62 5.39
C SER A 194 12.91 4.71 5.67
N PHE A 195 12.42 3.98 4.66
CA PHE A 195 11.33 3.01 4.81
C PHE A 195 11.63 1.93 5.88
N PHE A 196 12.89 1.50 5.99
CA PHE A 196 13.36 0.56 7.02
C PHE A 196 14.08 1.26 8.20
N GLY A 197 14.10 2.59 8.26
CA GLY A 197 14.88 3.33 9.26
C GLY A 197 14.48 3.04 10.70
N LYS A 198 13.23 2.62 10.91
CA LYS A 198 12.72 2.22 12.22
C LYS A 198 13.04 0.77 12.60
N ILE A 199 13.47 -0.06 11.66
CA ILE A 199 13.62 -1.51 11.83
C ILE A 199 14.99 -1.85 12.41
N GLN A 200 15.05 -2.18 13.70
CA GLN A 200 16.30 -2.44 14.42
C GLN A 200 16.16 -3.64 15.36
N LYS A 201 17.26 -4.37 15.58
CA LYS A 201 17.31 -5.46 16.57
C LYS A 201 17.00 -4.93 17.96
N GLY A 202 16.27 -5.71 18.77
CA GLY A 202 15.91 -5.36 20.15
C GLY A 202 14.89 -4.22 20.31
N ARG A 203 14.43 -3.58 19.22
CA ARG A 203 13.49 -2.46 19.31
C ARG A 203 12.09 -2.94 19.72
N LYS A 204 11.52 -2.34 20.77
CA LYS A 204 10.11 -2.52 21.13
C LYS A 204 9.21 -2.00 20.00
N GLY A 205 8.14 -2.72 19.69
CA GLY A 205 7.24 -2.32 18.60
C GLY A 205 7.71 -2.76 17.21
N LEU A 206 8.71 -3.65 17.12
CA LEU A 206 9.28 -4.10 15.84
C LEU A 206 8.21 -4.70 14.93
N PHE A 207 7.41 -5.64 15.43
CA PHE A 207 6.42 -6.34 14.61
C PHE A 207 5.26 -5.41 14.22
N GLU A 208 4.88 -4.48 15.09
CA GLU A 208 3.89 -3.44 14.80
C GLU A 208 4.35 -2.54 13.65
N ALA A 209 5.64 -2.18 13.63
CA ALA A 209 6.23 -1.45 12.52
C ALA A 209 6.24 -2.28 11.22
N LEU A 210 6.62 -3.56 11.28
CA LEU A 210 6.63 -4.44 10.10
C LEU A 210 5.23 -4.66 9.52
N ASN A 211 4.21 -4.79 10.38
CA ASN A 211 2.82 -4.89 9.97
C ASN A 211 2.31 -3.57 9.35
N GLY A 212 2.70 -2.42 9.89
CA GLY A 212 2.44 -1.11 9.26
C GLY A 212 3.04 -1.01 7.86
N MET A 213 4.32 -1.39 7.72
CA MET A 213 5.00 -1.40 6.42
C MET A 213 4.33 -2.34 5.40
N ALA A 214 3.73 -3.44 5.86
CA ALA A 214 2.99 -4.35 4.98
C ALA A 214 1.71 -3.69 4.42
N TRP A 215 1.03 -2.86 5.22
CA TRP A 215 -0.07 -2.04 4.75
C TRP A 215 0.40 -0.98 3.77
N ASP A 216 1.51 -0.28 4.05
CA ASP A 216 2.08 0.71 3.14
C ASP A 216 2.37 0.12 1.75
N MET A 217 3.03 -1.06 1.70
CA MET A 217 3.28 -1.77 0.44
C MET A 217 2.01 -2.26 -0.25
N LEU A 218 0.97 -2.63 0.51
CA LEU A 218 -0.32 -3.03 -0.03
C LEU A 218 -1.06 -1.83 -0.65
N HIS A 219 -1.07 -0.68 0.02
CA HIS A 219 -1.74 0.52 -0.48
C HIS A 219 -1.14 1.00 -1.79
N VAL A 220 0.18 0.97 -1.95
CA VAL A 220 0.83 1.29 -3.24
C VAL A 220 0.38 0.34 -4.34
N MET A 221 0.31 -0.97 -4.05
CA MET A 221 -0.20 -1.95 -5.02
C MET A 221 -1.70 -1.73 -5.32
N GLN A 222 -2.47 -1.31 -4.32
CA GLN A 222 -3.89 -1.00 -4.47
C GLN A 222 -4.10 0.21 -5.41
N LEU A 223 -3.24 1.22 -5.40
CA LEU A 223 -3.31 2.33 -6.36
C LEU A 223 -3.17 1.82 -7.80
N GLU A 224 -2.21 0.93 -8.05
CA GLU A 224 -1.98 0.36 -9.39
C GLU A 224 -3.19 -0.46 -9.87
N GLU A 225 -3.78 -1.26 -8.98
CA GLU A 225 -4.97 -2.04 -9.27
C GLU A 225 -6.21 -1.17 -9.46
N SER A 226 -6.33 -0.09 -8.70
CA SER A 226 -7.51 0.78 -8.78
C SER A 226 -7.58 1.53 -10.12
N ILE A 227 -6.49 1.68 -10.87
CA ILE A 227 -6.55 2.27 -12.23
C ILE A 227 -7.48 1.47 -13.18
N THR A 228 -7.75 0.19 -12.88
CA THR A 228 -8.66 -0.64 -13.71
C THR A 228 -10.12 -0.56 -13.27
N ILE A 229 -10.43 0.13 -12.16
CA ILE A 229 -11.80 0.42 -11.74
C ILE A 229 -12.30 1.72 -12.39
N LYS A 230 -13.62 1.84 -12.47
CA LYS A 230 -14.29 3.00 -13.06
C LYS A 230 -15.41 3.44 -12.10
N PRO A 231 -15.10 4.29 -11.11
CA PRO A 231 -16.08 4.77 -10.14
C PRO A 231 -17.18 5.59 -10.81
N GLU A 232 -16.80 6.54 -11.67
CA GLU A 232 -17.72 7.33 -12.49
C GLU A 232 -17.95 6.67 -13.86
N GLU A 233 -19.20 6.30 -14.17
CA GLU A 233 -19.57 5.61 -15.42
C GLU A 233 -19.24 6.43 -16.68
N LYS A 234 -19.21 7.75 -16.56
CA LYS A 234 -18.88 8.65 -17.68
C LYS A 234 -17.39 8.90 -17.85
N ALA A 235 -16.52 8.49 -16.93
CA ALA A 235 -15.09 8.69 -17.02
C ALA A 235 -14.42 7.69 -17.99
N ASP A 236 -13.43 8.11 -18.75
CA ASP A 236 -12.63 7.23 -19.61
C ASP A 236 -11.53 6.53 -18.80
N TYR A 237 -10.98 7.22 -17.80
CA TYR A 237 -9.93 6.74 -16.91
C TYR A 237 -10.17 7.16 -15.47
N PHE A 238 -9.66 6.37 -14.53
CA PHE A 238 -9.59 6.73 -13.12
C PHE A 238 -8.13 6.75 -12.67
N LEU A 239 -7.71 7.84 -12.03
CA LEU A 239 -6.35 8.03 -11.53
C LEU A 239 -6.38 8.16 -9.99
N PRO A 240 -6.10 7.07 -9.27
CA PRO A 240 -5.98 7.09 -7.82
C PRO A 240 -4.63 7.70 -7.42
N ALA A 241 -4.65 8.54 -6.39
CA ALA A 241 -3.48 9.10 -5.75
C ALA A 241 -3.50 8.80 -4.25
N LEU A 242 -2.32 8.84 -3.62
CA LEU A 242 -2.17 8.71 -2.17
C LEU A 242 -1.49 9.98 -1.65
N LEU A 243 -2.12 10.62 -0.67
CA LEU A 243 -1.53 11.72 0.07
C LEU A 243 -0.95 11.17 1.39
N THR A 244 0.35 11.36 1.58
CA THR A 244 1.10 10.88 2.75
C THR A 244 2.06 11.94 3.28
N PHE A 245 2.22 11.99 4.60
CA PHE A 245 3.29 12.75 5.27
C PHE A 245 4.46 11.85 5.71
N ASP A 246 4.45 10.56 5.35
CA ASP A 246 5.52 9.63 5.69
C ASP A 246 6.59 9.63 4.59
N GLN A 247 7.74 10.24 4.90
CA GLN A 247 8.88 10.28 3.98
C GLN A 247 9.39 8.88 3.61
N GLY A 248 9.30 7.90 4.52
CA GLY A 248 9.70 6.53 4.23
C GLY A 248 8.83 5.88 3.17
N LEU A 249 7.52 6.14 3.19
CA LEU A 249 6.59 5.70 2.15
C LEU A 249 6.88 6.40 0.81
N SER A 250 7.09 7.72 0.82
CA SER A 250 7.45 8.48 -0.38
C SER A 250 8.74 7.94 -1.02
N ASP A 251 9.80 7.77 -0.23
CA ASP A 251 11.10 7.27 -0.72
C ASP A 251 10.97 5.83 -1.29
N MET A 252 10.10 5.00 -0.72
CA MET A 252 9.81 3.67 -1.23
C MET A 252 9.09 3.70 -2.59
N MET A 253 8.11 4.61 -2.75
CA MET A 253 7.41 4.80 -4.03
C MET A 253 8.35 5.30 -5.12
N ASP A 254 9.24 6.23 -4.79
CA ASP A 254 10.22 6.83 -5.71
C ASP A 254 11.33 5.87 -6.15
N LEU A 255 11.60 4.81 -5.39
CA LEU A 255 12.59 3.78 -5.73
C LEU A 255 12.24 3.06 -7.04
N HIS A 256 10.94 2.81 -7.25
CA HIS A 256 10.42 2.08 -8.41
C HIS A 256 9.14 2.74 -8.95
N PRO A 257 9.27 3.90 -9.61
CA PRO A 257 8.12 4.69 -10.03
C PRO A 257 7.43 4.01 -11.20
N LEU A 258 6.10 3.99 -11.14
CA LEU A 258 5.23 3.50 -12.21
C LEU A 258 5.28 4.45 -13.41
N LYS A 259 5.45 3.90 -14.62
CA LYS A 259 5.45 4.67 -15.88
C LYS A 259 4.18 4.47 -16.69
N ALA A 260 3.66 3.24 -16.69
CA ALA A 260 2.43 2.92 -17.40
C ALA A 260 1.78 1.68 -16.79
N ILE A 261 0.48 1.51 -17.05
CA ILE A 261 -0.25 0.26 -16.80
C ILE A 261 -0.92 -0.14 -18.11
N ALA A 262 -0.79 -1.41 -18.47
CA ALA A 262 -1.64 -2.02 -19.48
C ALA A 262 -2.68 -2.91 -18.78
N PHE A 263 -3.92 -2.88 -19.23
CA PHE A 263 -4.95 -3.81 -18.77
C PHE A 263 -5.95 -4.07 -19.89
N SER A 264 -6.54 -5.26 -19.90
CA SER A 264 -7.70 -5.55 -20.74
C SER A 264 -8.97 -5.10 -20.03
N LYS A 265 -9.95 -4.60 -20.78
CA LYS A 265 -11.29 -4.29 -20.26
C LYS A 265 -11.98 -5.54 -19.69
N ASP A 266 -11.63 -6.72 -20.20
CA ASP A 266 -12.27 -7.99 -19.83
C ASP A 266 -11.66 -8.60 -18.56
N ASP A 267 -10.33 -8.62 -18.45
CA ASP A 267 -9.61 -9.25 -17.33
C ASP A 267 -9.44 -8.28 -16.15
N LYS A 268 -9.45 -6.95 -16.39
CA LYS A 268 -9.19 -5.87 -15.42
C LYS A 268 -7.95 -6.05 -14.55
N ARG A 269 -7.04 -6.97 -14.93
CA ARG A 269 -5.76 -7.18 -14.27
C ARG A 269 -4.75 -6.17 -14.79
N PRO A 270 -4.20 -5.30 -13.94
CA PRO A 270 -3.15 -4.37 -14.34
C PRO A 270 -1.85 -5.12 -14.62
N ILE A 271 -1.14 -4.68 -15.64
CA ILE A 271 0.24 -5.06 -15.96
C ILE A 271 1.06 -3.78 -15.82
N PRO A 272 1.70 -3.55 -14.65
CA PRO A 272 2.48 -2.34 -14.43
C PRO A 272 3.82 -2.39 -15.17
N PHE A 273 4.19 -1.24 -15.74
CA PHE A 273 5.48 -0.98 -16.35
C PHE A 273 6.17 0.10 -15.52
N TYR A 274 7.29 -0.26 -14.90
CA TYR A 274 8.07 0.62 -14.05
C TYR A 274 9.19 1.29 -14.83
N ALA A 275 9.76 2.36 -14.26
CA ALA A 275 10.80 3.14 -14.90
C ALA A 275 12.12 2.40 -15.13
N LYS A 276 12.42 1.39 -14.30
CA LYS A 276 13.62 0.56 -14.40
C LYS A 276 13.22 -0.84 -14.84
N ASN A 277 14.02 -1.44 -15.72
CA ASN A 277 13.80 -2.83 -16.10
C ASN A 277 14.05 -3.71 -14.87
N PRO A 278 13.18 -4.69 -14.55
CA PRO A 278 13.41 -5.59 -13.43
C PRO A 278 14.76 -6.33 -13.45
N LEU A 279 15.34 -6.60 -14.62
CA LEU A 279 16.66 -7.23 -14.74
C LEU A 279 17.81 -6.27 -14.37
N GLU A 280 17.68 -4.98 -14.66
CA GLU A 280 18.64 -3.94 -14.23
C GLU A 280 18.65 -3.78 -12.71
N ILE A 281 17.56 -4.15 -12.02
CA ILE A 281 17.55 -4.25 -10.57
C ILE A 281 18.52 -5.33 -10.11
N ILE A 282 18.68 -6.44 -10.84
CA ILE A 282 19.52 -7.56 -10.41
C ILE A 282 21.00 -7.24 -10.64
N SER A 283 21.36 -6.87 -11.87
CA SER A 283 22.73 -6.58 -12.29
C SER A 283 22.71 -5.84 -13.63
N ASP A 284 23.81 -5.25 -14.05
CA ASP A 284 24.01 -4.77 -15.43
C ASP A 284 24.70 -5.82 -16.32
N ASP A 285 25.07 -6.98 -15.76
CA ASP A 285 25.74 -8.08 -16.45
C ASP A 285 24.73 -9.03 -17.15
N GLU A 286 24.80 -9.09 -18.47
CA GLU A 286 23.96 -9.93 -19.33
C GLU A 286 24.07 -11.44 -19.00
N LYS A 287 25.24 -11.91 -18.57
CA LYS A 287 25.40 -13.31 -18.14
C LYS A 287 24.58 -13.60 -16.90
N ILE A 288 24.58 -12.67 -15.93
CA ILE A 288 23.76 -12.78 -14.72
C ILE A 288 22.27 -12.77 -15.08
N HIS A 289 21.86 -11.95 -16.05
CA HIS A 289 20.47 -11.95 -16.55
C HIS A 289 20.08 -13.30 -17.16
N ASN A 290 20.95 -13.86 -18.01
CA ASN A 290 20.71 -15.15 -18.66
C ASN A 290 20.63 -16.29 -17.64
N ASP A 291 21.54 -16.33 -16.67
CA ASP A 291 21.54 -17.33 -15.60
C ASP A 291 20.27 -17.22 -14.74
N PHE A 292 19.86 -15.99 -14.39
CA PHE A 292 18.63 -15.73 -13.66
C PHE A 292 17.40 -16.17 -14.46
N HIS A 293 17.34 -15.85 -15.76
CA HIS A 293 16.25 -16.25 -16.63
C HIS A 293 16.16 -17.77 -16.76
N GLN A 294 17.28 -18.47 -16.96
CA GLN A 294 17.27 -19.93 -17.03
C GLN A 294 16.79 -20.58 -15.73
N ARG A 295 17.24 -20.06 -14.59
CA ARG A 295 16.88 -20.58 -13.27
C ARG A 295 15.41 -20.35 -12.92
N TYR A 296 14.87 -19.16 -13.20
CA TYR A 296 13.58 -18.74 -12.69
C TYR A 296 12.50 -18.52 -13.76
N TYR A 297 12.85 -18.30 -15.01
CA TYR A 297 11.90 -17.99 -16.08
C TYR A 297 11.88 -19.01 -17.23
N SER A 298 12.71 -20.06 -17.17
CA SER A 298 12.57 -21.22 -18.03
C SER A 298 11.15 -21.82 -17.92
N LEU A 299 10.69 -22.44 -19.01
CA LEU A 299 9.35 -23.05 -19.06
C LEU A 299 9.12 -24.02 -17.90
N SER A 300 10.13 -24.83 -17.57
CA SER A 300 10.08 -25.79 -16.47
C SER A 300 9.97 -25.11 -15.10
N ALA A 301 10.73 -24.01 -14.87
CA ALA A 301 10.64 -23.23 -13.64
C ALA A 301 9.26 -22.58 -13.48
N ARG A 302 8.71 -22.02 -14.56
CA ARG A 302 7.36 -21.43 -14.58
C ARG A 302 6.27 -22.46 -14.27
N ILE A 303 6.30 -23.64 -14.91
CA ILE A 303 5.35 -24.72 -14.65
C ILE A 303 5.44 -25.20 -13.19
N LYS A 304 6.66 -25.39 -12.67
CA LYS A 304 6.87 -25.77 -11.27
C LYS A 304 6.30 -24.74 -10.30
N ARG A 305 6.49 -23.45 -10.59
CA ARG A 305 5.96 -22.35 -9.78
C ARG A 305 4.43 -22.30 -9.82
N GLU A 306 3.84 -22.42 -11.00
CA GLU A 306 2.38 -22.39 -11.16
C GLU A 306 1.71 -23.49 -10.32
N LYS A 307 2.27 -24.71 -10.32
CA LYS A 307 1.78 -25.82 -9.49
C LYS A 307 1.83 -25.55 -7.98
N ARG A 308 2.72 -24.67 -7.50
CA ARG A 308 2.81 -24.31 -6.08
C ARG A 308 1.92 -23.12 -5.71
N ARG A 309 1.43 -22.36 -6.70
CA ARG A 309 0.72 -21.10 -6.46
C ARG A 309 -0.59 -21.30 -5.71
N GLU A 310 -1.35 -22.35 -6.05
CA GLU A 310 -2.58 -22.70 -5.33
C GLU A 310 -2.25 -23.12 -3.90
N SER A 311 -1.30 -24.04 -3.71
CA SER A 311 -0.89 -24.48 -2.37
C SER A 311 -0.30 -23.35 -1.52
N PHE A 312 0.30 -22.32 -2.12
CA PHE A 312 0.81 -21.17 -1.37
C PHE A 312 -0.32 -20.38 -0.71
N ARG A 313 -1.44 -20.18 -1.42
CA ARG A 313 -2.57 -19.40 -0.90
C ARG A 313 -3.11 -20.01 0.40
N ASP A 314 -3.23 -21.33 0.44
CA ASP A 314 -3.73 -22.06 1.60
C ASP A 314 -2.73 -22.10 2.77
N ASN A 315 -1.43 -21.97 2.48
CA ASN A 315 -0.36 -22.13 3.47
C ASN A 315 0.28 -20.80 3.92
N ILE A 316 -0.20 -19.65 3.44
CA ILE A 316 0.39 -18.34 3.77
C ILE A 316 0.43 -18.07 5.28
N GLY A 317 -0.59 -18.52 6.01
CA GLY A 317 -0.63 -18.39 7.47
C GLY A 317 0.52 -19.13 8.17
N GLN A 318 0.85 -20.34 7.71
CA GLN A 318 1.97 -21.12 8.24
C GLN A 318 3.31 -20.47 7.89
N LEU A 319 3.45 -19.99 6.65
CA LEU A 319 4.65 -19.27 6.21
C LEU A 319 4.87 -18.01 7.06
N LYS A 320 3.81 -17.22 7.27
CA LYS A 320 3.83 -16.03 8.12
C LYS A 320 4.34 -16.36 9.52
N THR A 321 3.78 -17.38 10.17
CA THR A 321 4.20 -17.81 11.51
C THR A 321 5.68 -18.21 11.54
N SER A 322 6.12 -19.01 10.56
CA SER A 322 7.53 -19.42 10.47
C SER A 322 8.48 -18.24 10.30
N LEU A 323 8.11 -17.25 9.48
CA LEU A 323 8.92 -16.04 9.27
C LEU A 323 8.92 -15.12 10.50
N LEU A 324 7.81 -15.03 11.24
CA LEU A 324 7.78 -14.32 12.52
C LEU A 324 8.78 -14.94 13.48
N GLU A 325 8.76 -16.26 13.67
CA GLU A 325 9.73 -16.98 14.52
C GLU A 325 11.18 -16.80 14.05
N GLU A 326 11.42 -16.75 12.73
CA GLU A 326 12.74 -16.47 12.16
C GLU A 326 13.22 -15.06 12.55
N VAL A 327 12.38 -14.05 12.43
CA VAL A 327 12.69 -12.67 12.81
C VAL A 327 12.84 -12.52 14.33
N GLU A 328 12.02 -13.20 15.14
CA GLU A 328 12.16 -13.21 16.60
C GLU A 328 13.55 -13.70 17.01
N ARG A 329 13.99 -14.82 16.42
CA ARG A 329 15.29 -15.43 16.68
C ARG A 329 16.44 -14.48 16.38
N PHE A 330 16.39 -13.76 15.26
CA PHE A 330 17.48 -12.86 14.85
C PHE A 330 17.42 -11.47 15.47
N SER A 331 16.24 -11.01 15.87
CA SER A 331 16.02 -9.67 16.45
C SER A 331 16.10 -9.64 17.97
N GLY A 332 15.85 -10.77 18.64
CA GLY A 332 15.76 -10.86 20.10
C GLY A 332 14.48 -10.26 20.68
N VAL A 333 13.46 -10.00 19.85
CA VAL A 333 12.16 -9.45 20.25
C VAL A 333 11.08 -10.50 19.94
N ARG A 334 10.12 -10.70 20.85
CA ARG A 334 8.98 -11.59 20.60
C ARG A 334 7.88 -10.86 19.84
N SER A 335 7.21 -11.55 18.92
CA SER A 335 6.03 -11.08 18.22
C SER A 335 4.86 -11.01 19.18
N THR A 336 4.14 -9.90 19.08
CA THR A 336 2.83 -9.64 19.70
C THR A 336 1.71 -9.75 18.68
N ILE A 337 2.05 -9.98 17.41
CA ILE A 337 1.13 -10.04 16.27
C ILE A 337 1.05 -11.49 15.83
N LEU A 338 -0.04 -12.16 16.20
CA LEU A 338 -0.43 -13.47 15.68
C LEU A 338 -1.71 -13.30 14.87
#